data_AF-A0A2V9QLU0-F1
#
_entry.id   AF-A0A2V9QLU0-F1
#
_cell.length_a   1.000
_cell.length_b   1.000
_cell.length_c   1.000
_cell.angle_alpha   90.00
_cell.angle_beta   90.00
_cell.angle_gamma   90.00
#
_symmetry.space_group_name_H-M   'P 1'
#
loop_
_entity.id
_entity.type
_entity.pdbx_description
1 polymer ?
#
loop_
_entity_poly.entity_id
_entity_poly.type
_entity_poly.pdbx_seq_one_letter_code
_entity_poly.pdbx_strand_id
1 'polypeptide(L)'
;MAANIHPPAQRRKKEPRVGIFWVLNGEPLIDSALLSDAEPYGDHLTHPRGHPEVWEQWQRTRAVSPDMEYEESPRGRVMYNTKTRRFTLLADKCILREKNVVRRIMSDLHLPRSTETDTDSHYRCFVCLQASTD
;
A
#
# COMPACT_ATOMS: atom_id res chain seq x y z
N MET A 1 -47.60 -24.72 3.92
CA MET A 1 -46.91 -23.42 3.92
C MET A 1 -45.42 -23.70 3.98
N ALA A 2 -44.71 -23.61 2.86
CA ALA A 2 -43.26 -23.80 2.84
C ALA A 2 -42.59 -22.44 3.05
N ALA A 3 -41.80 -22.32 4.12
CA ALA A 3 -41.01 -21.14 4.39
C ALA A 3 -39.83 -21.10 3.42
N ASN A 4 -39.78 -20.08 2.55
CA ASN A 4 -38.61 -19.80 1.73
C ASN A 4 -37.52 -19.23 2.65
N ILE A 5 -36.53 -20.08 2.98
CA ILE A 5 -35.30 -19.65 3.63
C ILE A 5 -34.44 -18.98 2.55
N HIS A 6 -34.41 -17.65 2.53
CA HIS A 6 -33.42 -16.92 1.74
C HIS A 6 -32.02 -17.20 2.30
N PRO A 7 -31.04 -17.61 1.47
CA PRO A 7 -29.67 -17.74 1.93
C PRO A 7 -29.15 -16.35 2.34
N PRO A 8 -28.29 -16.26 3.38
CA PRO A 8 -27.74 -14.97 3.80
C PRO A 8 -26.99 -14.34 2.63
N ALA A 9 -27.26 -13.05 2.38
CA ALA A 9 -26.59 -12.29 1.35
C ALA A 9 -25.07 -12.42 1.50
N GLN A 10 -24.41 -13.08 0.53
CA GLN A 10 -22.97 -13.12 0.48
C GLN A 10 -22.46 -11.68 0.43
N ARG A 11 -21.80 -11.26 1.50
CA ARG A 11 -21.12 -9.97 1.59
C ARG A 11 -20.07 -9.94 0.47
N ARG A 12 -20.37 -9.25 -0.64
CA ARG A 12 -19.44 -9.14 -1.77
C ARG A 12 -18.13 -8.56 -1.23
N LYS A 13 -17.05 -9.34 -1.29
CA LYS A 13 -15.71 -8.83 -0.95
C LYS A 13 -15.39 -7.74 -1.96
N LYS A 14 -15.06 -6.54 -1.47
CA LYS A 14 -14.55 -5.47 -2.32
C LYS A 14 -13.27 -5.99 -3.00
N GLU A 15 -13.08 -5.61 -4.26
CA GLU A 15 -11.89 -6.00 -5.00
C GLU A 15 -10.63 -5.47 -4.30
N PRO A 16 -9.59 -6.32 -4.10
CA PRO A 16 -8.29 -5.90 -3.61
C PRO A 16 -7.61 -4.89 -4.55
N ARG A 17 -6.72 -4.08 -3.97
CA ARG A 17 -6.04 -2.98 -4.68
C ARG A 17 -4.54 -3.07 -4.52
N VAL A 18 -3.82 -2.69 -5.56
CA VAL A 18 -2.39 -2.33 -5.47
C VAL A 18 -2.28 -0.84 -5.25
N GLY A 19 -1.16 -0.36 -4.72
CA GLY A 19 -1.03 1.07 -4.46
C GLY A 19 0.35 1.48 -3.99
N ILE A 20 0.57 2.77 -4.00
CA ILE A 20 1.72 3.44 -3.40
C ILE A 20 1.23 4.33 -2.27
N PHE A 21 2.04 4.46 -1.23
CA PHE A 21 1.62 5.20 -0.05
C PHE A 21 2.78 5.91 0.63
N TRP A 22 2.41 6.91 1.41
CA TRP A 22 3.24 7.64 2.35
C TRP A 22 2.56 7.64 3.72
N VAL A 23 3.34 7.82 4.79
CA VAL A 23 2.83 7.96 6.15
C VAL A 23 3.17 9.36 6.65
N LEU A 24 2.15 10.21 6.73
CA LEU A 24 2.27 11.61 7.14
C LEU A 24 1.66 11.75 8.53
N ASN A 25 2.46 12.12 9.54
CA ASN A 25 1.99 12.26 10.92
C ASN A 25 1.25 11.02 11.45
N GLY A 26 1.69 9.82 11.05
CA GLY A 26 1.05 8.54 11.42
C GLY A 26 -0.16 8.15 10.58
N GLU A 27 -0.56 8.98 9.62
CA GLU A 27 -1.72 8.75 8.75
C GLU A 27 -1.27 8.32 7.34
N PRO A 28 -1.77 7.20 6.80
CA PRO A 28 -1.42 6.79 5.46
C PRO A 28 -2.12 7.65 4.41
N LEU A 29 -1.36 8.22 3.49
CA LEU A 29 -1.82 8.86 2.26
C LEU A 29 -1.54 7.90 1.11
N ILE A 30 -2.58 7.43 0.42
CA ILE A 30 -2.52 6.28 -0.49
C ILE A 30 -3.09 6.67 -1.85
N ASP A 31 -2.35 6.32 -2.90
CA ASP A 31 -2.87 6.26 -4.27
C ASP A 31 -2.96 4.79 -4.71
N SER A 32 -4.11 4.40 -5.29
CA SER A 32 -4.41 2.99 -5.51
C SER A 32 -5.13 2.73 -6.83
N ALA A 33 -4.94 1.52 -7.35
CA ALA A 33 -5.63 0.99 -8.51
C ALA A 33 -6.30 -0.34 -8.13
N LEU A 34 -7.41 -0.68 -8.79
CA LEU A 34 -7.97 -2.02 -8.70
C LEU A 34 -6.93 -3.04 -9.17
N LEU A 35 -6.97 -4.26 -8.64
CA LEU A 35 -6.09 -5.31 -9.12
C LEU A 35 -6.32 -5.58 -10.63
N SER A 36 -7.56 -5.42 -11.11
CA SER A 36 -7.89 -5.50 -12.54
C SER A 36 -7.21 -4.46 -13.42
N ASP A 37 -6.86 -3.30 -12.84
CA ASP A 37 -6.30 -2.14 -13.54
C ASP A 37 -4.79 -1.99 -13.27
N ALA A 38 -4.20 -2.96 -12.58
CA ALA A 38 -2.79 -2.97 -12.23
C ALA A 38 -1.92 -3.32 -13.45
N GLU A 39 -0.70 -2.80 -13.47
CA GLU A 39 0.25 -3.03 -14.56
C GLU A 39 1.24 -4.15 -14.23
N PRO A 40 1.63 -4.98 -15.21
CA PRO A 40 2.63 -6.02 -15.01
C PRO A 40 4.04 -5.44 -14.86
N TYR A 41 4.78 -5.97 -13.88
CA TYR A 41 6.20 -5.71 -13.67
C TYR A 41 6.89 -6.99 -13.22
N GLY A 42 7.54 -7.69 -14.15
CA GLY A 42 8.07 -9.03 -13.92
C GLY A 42 6.97 -10.00 -13.50
N ASP A 43 7.15 -10.66 -12.36
CA ASP A 43 6.16 -11.59 -11.79
C ASP A 43 5.03 -10.89 -11.00
N HIS A 44 5.03 -9.56 -10.94
CA HIS A 44 4.12 -8.79 -10.11
C HIS A 44 3.14 -7.96 -10.93
N LEU A 45 1.98 -7.68 -10.34
CA LEU A 45 1.10 -6.59 -10.72
C LEU A 45 1.32 -5.43 -9.74
N THR A 46 1.49 -4.23 -10.27
CA THR A 46 1.87 -3.04 -9.53
C THR A 46 0.99 -1.85 -9.91
N HIS A 47 1.03 -0.82 -9.07
CA HIS A 47 0.35 0.43 -9.36
C HIS A 47 0.94 1.08 -10.64
N PRO A 48 0.12 1.55 -11.61
CA PRO A 48 0.58 2.09 -12.89
C PRO A 48 1.54 3.29 -12.77
N ARG A 49 1.38 4.06 -11.69
CA ARG A 49 2.17 5.27 -11.45
C ARG A 49 3.32 5.07 -10.48
N GLY A 50 4.36 5.88 -10.67
CA GLY A 50 5.52 5.98 -9.78
C GLY A 50 5.26 6.91 -8.59
N HIS A 51 6.09 6.78 -7.54
CA HIS A 51 6.05 7.68 -6.38
C HIS A 51 6.27 9.17 -6.76
N PRO A 52 7.24 9.54 -7.63
CA PRO A 52 7.43 10.94 -8.00
C PRO A 52 6.20 11.57 -8.66
N GLU A 53 5.57 10.86 -9.60
CA GLU A 53 4.41 11.34 -10.35
C GLU A 53 3.20 11.63 -9.44
N VAL A 54 2.89 10.70 -8.53
CA VAL A 54 1.77 10.87 -7.58
C VAL A 54 2.06 11.96 -6.57
N TRP A 55 3.31 12.06 -6.10
CA TRP A 55 3.70 13.11 -5.17
C TRP A 55 3.59 14.50 -5.80
N GLU A 56 4.05 14.67 -7.04
CA GLU A 56 3.89 15.92 -7.79
C GLU A 56 2.41 16.30 -7.90
N GLN A 57 1.53 15.34 -8.19
CA GLN A 57 0.09 15.59 -8.21
C GLN A 57 -0.42 16.12 -6.85
N TRP A 58 0.01 15.51 -5.74
CA TRP A 58 -0.39 15.95 -4.40
C TRP A 58 0.19 17.30 -3.98
N GLN A 59 1.40 17.63 -4.43
CA GLN A 59 1.98 18.98 -4.26
C GLN A 59 1.13 20.01 -5.02
N ARG A 60 0.76 19.71 -6.26
CA ARG A 60 -0.08 20.59 -7.10
C ARG A 60 -1.46 20.82 -6.50
N THR A 61 -2.05 19.81 -5.85
CA THR A 61 -3.34 19.93 -5.16
C THR A 61 -3.23 20.38 -3.69
N ARG A 62 -2.01 20.67 -3.21
CA ARG A 62 -1.72 21.08 -1.82
C ARG A 62 -2.14 20.05 -0.76
N ALA A 63 -2.23 18.77 -1.14
CA ALA A 63 -2.41 17.66 -0.19
C ALA A 63 -1.13 17.38 0.63
N VAL A 64 0.03 17.76 0.08
CA VAL A 64 1.34 17.74 0.76
C VAL A 64 2.05 19.08 0.54
N SER A 65 3.14 19.33 1.28
CA SER A 65 3.94 20.55 1.13
C SER A 65 4.57 20.61 -0.27
N PRO A 66 4.49 21.75 -0.99
CA PRO A 66 5.14 21.91 -2.30
C PRO A 66 6.66 21.89 -2.23
N ASP A 67 7.24 22.17 -1.06
CA ASP A 67 8.70 22.27 -0.86
C ASP A 67 9.33 20.98 -0.30
N MET A 68 8.53 19.93 -0.08
CA MET A 68 8.99 18.66 0.48
C MET A 68 9.18 17.62 -0.62
N GLU A 69 10.34 16.97 -0.65
CA GLU A 69 10.62 15.88 -1.57
C GLU A 69 9.89 14.59 -1.16
N TYR A 70 9.47 13.79 -2.14
CA TYR A 70 8.69 12.58 -1.91
C TYR A 70 9.43 11.51 -1.10
N GLU A 71 10.76 11.58 -1.05
CA GLU A 71 11.62 10.64 -0.34
C GLU A 71 11.76 10.96 1.14
N GLU A 72 11.51 12.21 1.54
CA GLU A 72 11.61 12.67 2.93
C GLU A 72 10.56 12.01 3.82
N SER A 73 9.38 11.77 3.26
CA SER A 73 8.29 11.11 3.98
C SER A 73 8.42 9.57 3.90
N PRO A 74 8.22 8.85 5.03
CA PRO A 74 8.20 7.39 5.03
C PRO A 74 7.16 6.87 4.05
N ARG A 75 7.56 5.95 3.16
CA ARG A 75 6.74 5.50 2.04
C ARG A 75 6.84 4.01 1.80
N GLY A 76 5.98 3.50 0.94
CA GLY A 76 5.98 2.10 0.54
C GLY A 76 5.07 1.82 -0.64
N ARG A 77 4.90 0.54 -0.93
CA ARG A 77 4.09 0.04 -2.04
C ARG A 77 3.42 -1.28 -1.67
N VAL A 78 2.25 -1.53 -2.24
CA VAL A 78 1.58 -2.82 -2.24
C VAL A 78 1.53 -3.34 -3.67
N MET A 79 2.00 -4.56 -3.87
CA MET A 79 2.00 -5.26 -5.15
C MET A 79 1.43 -6.66 -5.00
N TYR A 80 1.05 -7.28 -6.12
CA TYR A 80 0.52 -8.64 -6.15
C TYR A 80 1.42 -9.55 -6.96
N ASN A 81 1.96 -10.60 -6.36
CA ASN A 81 2.76 -11.60 -7.05
C ASN A 81 1.85 -12.61 -7.75
N THR A 82 1.97 -12.70 -9.07
CA THR A 82 1.12 -13.56 -9.91
C THR A 82 1.46 -15.05 -9.79
N LYS A 83 2.71 -15.39 -9.44
CA LYS A 83 3.17 -16.77 -9.24
C LYS A 83 2.69 -17.33 -7.90
N THR A 84 2.92 -16.61 -6.80
CA THR A 84 2.53 -17.05 -5.45
C THR A 84 1.07 -16.73 -5.13
N ARG A 85 0.44 -15.84 -5.90
CA ARG A 85 -0.93 -15.34 -5.70
C ARG A 85 -1.09 -14.66 -4.34
N ARG A 86 -0.07 -13.89 -3.94
CA ARG A 86 -0.02 -13.15 -2.68
C ARG A 86 0.19 -11.67 -2.91
N PHE A 87 -0.39 -10.87 -2.03
CA PHE A 87 -0.04 -9.46 -1.90
C PHE A 87 1.20 -9.34 -1.03
N THR A 88 2.05 -8.38 -1.36
CA THR A 88 3.20 -7.98 -0.55
C THR A 88 3.12 -6.48 -0.29
N LEU A 89 3.15 -6.10 0.98
CA LEU A 89 3.32 -4.71 1.42
C LEU A 89 4.82 -4.48 1.70
N LEU A 90 5.43 -3.66 0.86
CA LEU A 90 6.83 -3.24 0.96
C LEU A 90 6.94 -1.89 1.67
N ALA A 91 7.69 -1.84 2.76
CA ALA A 91 7.95 -0.60 3.51
C ALA A 91 9.19 -0.72 4.41
N ASP A 92 9.66 0.40 4.95
CA ASP A 92 10.69 0.40 6.00
C ASP A 92 10.21 -0.28 7.30
N LYS A 93 11.16 -0.85 8.06
CA LYS A 93 10.89 -1.53 9.34
C LYS A 93 10.15 -0.64 10.34
N CYS A 94 10.39 0.66 10.36
CA CYS A 94 9.67 1.59 11.22
C CYS A 94 8.17 1.59 10.91
N ILE A 95 7.77 1.64 9.63
CA ILE A 95 6.37 1.56 9.24
C ILE A 95 5.79 0.18 9.57
N LEU A 96 6.52 -0.90 9.25
CA LEU A 96 6.03 -2.27 9.47
C LEU A 96 5.81 -2.60 10.95
N ARG A 97 6.54 -1.95 11.86
CA ARG A 97 6.34 -2.09 13.32
C ARG A 97 5.09 -1.38 13.81
N GLU A 98 4.62 -0.35 13.11
CA GLU A 98 3.42 0.41 13.45
C GLU A 98 2.14 -0.34 13.03
N LYS A 99 1.73 -1.31 13.85
CA LYS A 99 0.59 -2.20 13.57
C LYS A 99 -0.71 -1.49 13.22
N ASN A 100 -0.95 -0.30 13.77
CA ASN A 100 -2.14 0.50 13.46
C ASN A 100 -2.09 1.06 12.03
N VAL A 101 -0.93 1.59 11.62
CA VAL A 101 -0.70 2.12 10.27
C VAL A 101 -0.83 1.00 9.25
N VAL A 102 -0.16 -0.14 9.48
CA VAL A 102 -0.24 -1.31 8.60
C VAL A 102 -1.68 -1.80 8.45
N ARG A 103 -2.43 -1.93 9.55
CA ARG A 103 -3.85 -2.35 9.49
C ARG A 103 -4.70 -1.39 8.67
N ARG A 104 -4.44 -0.09 8.76
CA ARG A 104 -5.18 0.91 7.98
C ARG A 104 -4.87 0.82 6.50
N ILE A 105 -3.59 0.72 6.12
CA ILE A 105 -3.18 0.48 4.72
C ILE A 105 -3.84 -0.78 4.17
N MET A 106 -3.80 -1.89 4.92
CA MET A 106 -4.45 -3.14 4.51
C MET A 106 -5.97 -3.00 4.35
N SER A 107 -6.63 -2.24 5.25
CA SER A 107 -8.06 -1.99 5.18
C SER A 107 -8.44 -1.14 3.95
N ASP A 108 -7.73 -0.03 3.73
CA ASP A 108 -8.01 0.93 2.66
C ASP A 108 -7.78 0.32 1.27
N LEU A 109 -6.83 -0.61 1.17
CA LEU A 109 -6.54 -1.37 -0.06
C LEU A 109 -7.30 -2.70 -0.18
N HIS A 110 -8.20 -3.00 0.75
CA HIS A 110 -8.99 -4.24 0.81
C HIS A 110 -8.13 -5.52 0.76
N LEU A 111 -6.96 -5.50 1.39
CA LEU A 111 -6.01 -6.60 1.33
C LEU A 111 -6.46 -7.80 2.18
N PRO A 112 -6.20 -9.04 1.71
CA PRO A 112 -6.49 -10.22 2.51
C PRO A 112 -5.53 -10.34 3.70
N ARG A 113 -5.94 -11.08 4.74
CA ARG A 113 -5.08 -11.36 5.90
C ARG A 113 -3.79 -12.11 5.57
N SER A 114 -3.75 -12.78 4.41
CA SER A 114 -2.57 -13.50 3.92
C SER A 114 -1.58 -12.61 3.16
N THR A 115 -1.69 -11.29 3.32
CA THR A 115 -0.73 -10.34 2.74
C THR A 115 0.58 -10.48 3.48
N GLU A 116 1.66 -10.63 2.72
CA GLU A 116 3.01 -10.66 3.22
C GLU A 116 3.52 -9.23 3.44
N THR A 117 4.45 -9.06 4.37
CA THR A 117 5.16 -7.80 4.59
C THR A 117 6.63 -8.04 4.37
N ASP A 118 7.29 -7.14 3.64
CA ASP A 118 8.73 -7.21 3.44
C ASP A 118 9.32 -5.79 3.36
N THR A 119 10.65 -5.70 3.42
CA THR A 119 11.39 -4.44 3.35
C THR A 119 11.97 -4.21 1.96
N ASP A 120 12.16 -2.94 1.59
CA ASP A 120 12.85 -2.55 0.37
C ASP A 120 13.87 -1.46 0.72
N SER A 121 15.09 -1.58 0.20
CA SER A 121 16.16 -0.61 0.42
C SER A 121 15.80 0.79 -0.06
N HIS A 122 14.96 0.92 -1.10
CA HIS A 122 14.52 2.20 -1.65
C HIS A 122 13.58 2.95 -0.70
N TYR A 123 12.88 2.24 0.19
CA TYR A 123 11.95 2.84 1.15
C TYR A 123 12.56 3.10 2.52
N ARG A 124 13.84 2.79 2.67
CA ARG A 124 14.50 2.82 3.97
C ARG A 124 14.55 4.23 4.54
N CYS A 125 14.06 4.40 5.77
CA CYS A 125 14.05 5.72 6.40
C CYS A 125 15.45 6.09 6.92
N PHE A 126 15.69 7.39 7.13
CA PHE A 126 16.98 7.91 7.61
C PHE A 126 17.42 7.28 8.95
N VAL A 127 16.50 7.09 9.89
CA VAL A 127 16.79 6.42 11.17
C VAL A 127 17.28 4.99 10.93
N CYS A 128 16.60 4.26 10.06
CA CYS A 128 16.99 2.90 9.73
C CYS A 128 18.28 2.84 8.91
N LEU A 129 18.58 3.83 8.07
CA LEU A 129 19.84 3.94 7.34
C LEU A 129 21.03 4.11 8.29
N GLN A 130 20.91 4.99 9.29
CA GLN A 130 21.95 5.19 10.31
C GLN A 130 22.18 3.93 11.17
N ALA A 131 21.12 3.20 11.49
CA ALA A 131 21.22 2.01 12.34
C ALA A 131 21.85 0.76 11.69
N SER A 132 22.29 0.81 10.42
CA SER A 132 23.07 -0.30 9.80
C SER A 132 24.52 0.02 9.50
N THR A 133 24.96 1.21 9.87
CA THR A 133 26.38 1.58 9.80
C THR A 133 27.14 1.24 11.08
N ASP A 134 26.47 0.57 12.03
CA ASP A 134 27.03 -0.05 13.24
C ASP A 134 26.94 -1.58 13.16
#